data_AF-A0A848GU45-F1
#
_entry.id   AF-A0A848GU45-F1
#
_cell.length_a   1.000
_cell.length_b   1.000
_cell.length_c   1.000
_cell.angle_alpha   90.00
_cell.angle_beta   90.00
_cell.angle_gamma   90.00
#
_symmetry.space_group_name_H-M   'P 1'
#
loop_
_entity.id
_entity.type
_entity.pdbx_description
1 polymer ?
#
loop_
_entity_poly.entity_id
_entity_poly.type
_entity_poly.pdbx_seq_one_letter_code
_entity_poly.pdbx_strand_id
1 'polypeptide(L)'
;METGNEAANTIVQQYFSERHKQWRVADLEQRLIAGGCAPQDAALQASVAYDAYFSRQLRKKGIKVLVLLGLATVFLIRILLMANKLGNVAQLSVFLALTAATLVDGLIEGIKLFQLKEEISSFKDLRRL
;
A
#
# COMPACT_ATOMS: atom_id res chain seq x y z
N MET A 1 1.45 -33.27 13.20
CA MET A 1 1.45 -31.93 13.79
C MET A 1 1.23 -30.88 12.68
N GLU A 2 0.07 -30.94 12.02
CA GLU A 2 -0.29 -30.02 10.91
C GLU A 2 -1.30 -28.93 11.35
N THR A 3 -1.88 -29.07 12.54
CA THR A 3 -2.96 -28.22 13.06
C THR A 3 -2.53 -26.81 13.47
N GLY A 4 -1.27 -26.61 13.87
CA GLY A 4 -0.78 -25.29 14.28
C GLY A 4 -0.57 -24.31 13.12
N ASN A 5 -0.17 -24.83 11.94
CA ASN A 5 0.15 -24.00 10.78
C ASN A 5 -1.12 -23.60 10.01
N GLU A 6 -2.13 -24.47 9.98
CA GLU A 6 -3.45 -24.15 9.41
C GLU A 6 -4.22 -23.13 10.25
N ALA A 7 -4.15 -23.23 11.58
CA ALA A 7 -4.76 -22.26 12.49
C ALA A 7 -4.13 -20.86 12.32
N ALA A 8 -2.80 -20.79 12.23
CA ALA A 8 -2.09 -19.54 11.99
C ALA A 8 -2.44 -18.90 10.63
N ASN A 9 -2.52 -19.70 9.57
CA ASN A 9 -2.92 -19.21 8.25
C ASN A 9 -4.38 -18.69 8.24
N THR A 10 -5.27 -19.33 8.99
CA THR A 10 -6.66 -18.89 9.15
C THR A 10 -6.73 -17.53 9.88
N ILE A 11 -5.95 -17.35 10.95
CA ILE A 11 -5.85 -16.08 11.68
C ILE A 11 -5.34 -14.96 10.78
N VAL A 12 -4.30 -15.25 9.97
CA VAL A 12 -3.75 -14.30 8.99
C VAL A 12 -4.80 -13.90 7.96
N GLN A 13 -5.51 -14.87 7.37
CA GLN A 13 -6.55 -14.59 6.37
C GLN A 13 -7.70 -13.77 6.96
N GLN A 14 -8.16 -14.14 8.16
CA GLN A 14 -9.21 -13.40 8.86
C GLN A 14 -8.77 -11.97 9.17
N TYR A 15 -7.55 -11.80 9.65
CA TYR A 15 -6.97 -10.48 9.91
C TYR A 15 -6.95 -9.62 8.65
N PHE A 16 -6.50 -10.15 7.50
CA PHE A 16 -6.50 -9.40 6.24
C PHE A 16 -7.88 -9.20 5.60
N SER A 17 -8.89 -9.94 6.06
CA SER A 17 -10.29 -9.80 5.61
C SER A 17 -11.07 -8.77 6.42
N GLU A 18 -10.65 -8.52 7.66
CA GLU A 18 -11.25 -7.53 8.56
C GLU A 18 -10.90 -6.09 8.14
N ARG A 19 -11.84 -5.16 8.39
CA ARG A 19 -11.65 -3.74 8.08
C ARG A 19 -10.92 -3.05 9.24
N HIS A 20 -9.59 -3.01 9.17
CA HIS A 20 -8.79 -2.32 10.18
C HIS A 20 -8.73 -0.82 9.92
N LYS A 21 -8.85 -0.04 11.00
CA LYS A 21 -8.57 1.41 10.97
C LYS A 21 -7.10 1.67 10.63
N GLN A 22 -6.20 0.83 11.14
CA GLN A 22 -4.77 0.87 10.89
C GLN A 22 -4.23 -0.55 10.86
N TRP A 23 -3.47 -0.89 9.82
CA TRP A 23 -2.86 -2.19 9.67
C TRP A 23 -1.57 -2.21 10.47
N ARG A 24 -1.47 -3.01 11.54
CA ARG A 24 -0.23 -3.12 12.33
C ARG A 24 0.32 -4.54 12.40
N VAL A 25 1.63 -4.69 12.20
CA VAL A 25 2.28 -6.02 12.21
C VAL A 25 2.22 -6.64 13.61
N ALA A 26 2.35 -5.80 14.65
CA ALA A 26 2.26 -6.21 16.04
C ALA A 26 0.86 -6.75 16.43
N ASP A 27 -0.21 -6.19 15.86
CA ASP A 27 -1.57 -6.67 16.15
C ASP A 27 -1.80 -8.08 15.59
N LEU A 28 -1.28 -8.36 14.39
CA LEU A 28 -1.32 -9.71 13.80
C LEU A 28 -0.51 -10.70 14.63
N GLU A 29 0.67 -10.30 15.08
CA GLU A 29 1.52 -11.15 15.91
C GLU A 29 0.87 -11.46 17.27
N GLN A 30 0.24 -10.48 17.94
CA GLN A 30 -0.52 -10.73 19.16
C GLN A 30 -1.66 -11.73 18.94
N ARG A 31 -2.37 -11.65 17.80
CA ARG A 31 -3.44 -12.61 17.45
C ARG A 31 -2.88 -14.02 17.20
N LEU A 32 -1.70 -14.12 16.59
CA LEU A 32 -1.01 -15.41 16.39
C LEU A 32 -0.57 -16.02 17.73
N ILE A 33 -0.04 -15.20 18.66
CA ILE A 33 0.30 -15.65 20.02
C ILE A 33 -0.95 -16.10 20.77
N ALA A 34 -2.04 -15.34 20.70
CA ALA A 34 -3.32 -15.72 21.30
C ALA A 34 -3.90 -17.02 20.70
N GLY A 35 -3.58 -17.30 19.43
CA GLY A 35 -3.90 -18.56 18.74
C GLY A 35 -3.01 -19.75 19.10
N GLY A 36 -2.04 -19.58 20.00
CA GLY A 36 -1.16 -20.65 20.49
C GLY A 36 0.17 -20.79 19.75
N CYS A 37 0.54 -19.85 18.86
CA CYS A 37 1.89 -19.82 18.28
C CYS A 37 2.93 -19.35 19.30
N ALA A 38 4.13 -19.94 19.24
CA ALA A 38 5.26 -19.44 20.01
C ALA A 38 5.60 -18.00 19.59
N PRO A 39 6.04 -17.12 20.50
CA PRO A 39 6.27 -15.70 20.19
C PRO A 39 7.25 -15.46 19.05
N GLN A 40 8.29 -16.28 18.93
CA GLN A 40 9.27 -16.18 17.84
C GLN A 40 8.69 -16.61 16.48
N ASP A 41 7.90 -17.69 16.46
CA ASP A 41 7.25 -18.16 15.24
C ASP A 41 6.13 -17.22 14.80
N ALA A 42 5.37 -16.67 15.75
CA ALA A 42 4.34 -15.67 15.51
C ALA A 42 4.92 -14.38 14.90
N ALA A 43 6.10 -13.95 15.39
CA ALA A 43 6.84 -12.82 14.82
C ALA A 43 7.20 -13.04 13.36
N LEU A 44 7.80 -14.19 13.07
CA LEU A 44 8.28 -14.54 11.75
C LEU A 44 7.10 -14.68 10.78
N GLN A 45 6.04 -15.39 11.17
CA GLN A 45 4.84 -15.55 10.36
C GLN A 45 4.10 -14.22 10.12
N ALA A 46 3.98 -13.35 11.12
CA ALA A 46 3.38 -12.03 10.94
C ALA A 46 4.16 -11.18 9.94
N SER A 47 5.49 -11.16 10.04
CA SER A 47 6.36 -10.42 9.11
C SER A 47 6.26 -10.93 7.68
N VAL A 48 6.29 -12.26 7.47
CA VAL A 48 6.17 -12.89 6.15
C VAL A 48 4.80 -12.61 5.53
N ALA A 49 3.74 -12.70 6.33
CA ALA A 49 2.38 -12.41 5.87
C ALA A 49 2.24 -10.94 5.44
N TYR A 50 2.81 -10.01 6.20
CA TYR A 50 2.84 -8.60 5.85
C TYR A 50 3.71 -8.28 4.64
N ASP A 51 4.87 -8.93 4.47
CA ASP A 51 5.69 -8.79 3.26
C ASP A 51 4.95 -9.26 2.00
N ALA A 52 4.22 -10.37 2.10
CA ALA A 52 3.39 -10.87 1.00
C ALA A 52 2.24 -9.90 0.68
N TYR A 53 1.59 -9.35 1.71
CA TYR A 53 0.56 -8.33 1.55
C TYR A 53 1.12 -7.04 0.94
N PHE A 54 2.26 -6.57 1.42
CA PHE A 54 2.96 -5.39 0.91
C PHE A 54 3.36 -5.57 -0.55
N SER A 55 3.91 -6.72 -0.94
CA SER A 55 4.26 -7.03 -2.33
C SER A 55 3.04 -7.03 -3.26
N ARG A 56 1.89 -7.55 -2.79
CA ARG A 56 0.63 -7.50 -3.54
C ARG A 56 0.12 -6.06 -3.69
N GLN A 57 0.20 -5.26 -2.62
CA GLN A 57 -0.20 -3.86 -2.62
C GLN A 57 0.72 -3.01 -3.51
N LEU A 58 2.04 -3.25 -3.48
CA LEU A 58 3.01 -2.61 -4.38
C LEU A 58 2.68 -2.86 -5.85
N ARG A 59 2.34 -4.11 -6.22
CA ARG A 59 1.95 -4.41 -7.61
C ARG A 59 0.65 -3.69 -7.99
N LYS A 60 -0.40 -3.77 -7.17
CA LYS A 60 -1.69 -3.14 -7.46
C LYS A 60 -1.59 -1.62 -7.52
N LYS A 61 -1.00 -1.01 -6.50
CA LYS A 61 -0.87 0.45 -6.40
C LYS A 61 0.20 0.98 -7.34
N GLY A 62 1.29 0.26 -7.57
CA GLY A 62 2.31 0.63 -8.55
C GLY A 62 1.77 0.68 -9.98
N ILE A 63 0.96 -0.31 -10.38
CA ILE A 63 0.25 -0.26 -11.68
C ILE A 63 -0.70 0.94 -11.72
N LYS A 64 -1.46 1.19 -10.64
CA LYS A 64 -2.36 2.37 -10.56
C LYS A 64 -1.59 3.68 -10.73
N VAL A 65 -0.45 3.83 -10.05
CA VAL A 65 0.42 5.01 -10.15
C VAL A 65 0.98 5.16 -11.57
N LEU A 66 1.42 4.08 -12.21
CA LEU A 66 1.87 4.10 -13.62
C LEU A 66 0.77 4.56 -14.57
N VAL A 67 -0.46 4.07 -14.39
CA VAL A 67 -1.62 4.49 -15.20
C VAL A 67 -1.92 5.97 -14.98
N LEU A 68 -1.95 6.42 -13.73
CA LEU A 68 -2.18 7.82 -13.37
C LEU A 68 -1.08 8.74 -13.92
N LEU A 69 0.17 8.31 -13.89
CA LEU A 69 1.32 9.05 -14.43
C LEU A 69 1.28 9.11 -15.96
N GLY A 70 0.89 8.02 -16.62
CA GLY A 70 0.61 8.01 -18.07
C GLY A 70 -0.52 8.97 -18.43
N LEU A 71 -1.62 8.98 -17.66
CA LEU A 71 -2.75 9.89 -17.86
C LEU A 71 -2.34 11.36 -17.68
N ALA A 72 -1.59 11.65 -16.60
CA ALA A 72 -1.04 12.97 -16.33
C ALA A 72 -0.11 13.44 -17.47
N THR A 73 0.70 12.53 -18.03
CA THR A 73 1.57 12.84 -19.18
C THR A 73 0.74 13.22 -20.41
N VAL A 74 -0.35 12.48 -20.71
CA VAL A 74 -1.26 12.82 -21.80
C VAL A 74 -1.91 14.19 -21.59
N PHE A 75 -2.35 14.49 -20.37
CA PHE A 75 -2.91 15.81 -20.04
C PHE A 75 -1.88 16.93 -20.17
N LEU A 76 -0.64 16.73 -19.72
CA LEU A 76 0.45 17.69 -19.88
C LEU A 76 0.75 17.98 -21.35
N ILE A 77 0.79 16.95 -22.21
CA ILE A 77 0.96 17.13 -23.66
C ILE A 77 -0.19 17.95 -24.24
N ARG A 78 -1.44 17.66 -23.84
CA ARG A 78 -2.62 18.42 -24.28
C ARG A 78 -2.58 19.87 -23.80
N ILE A 79 -2.15 20.12 -22.56
CA ILE A 79 -1.95 21.46 -22.00
C ILE A 79 -0.90 22.23 -22.82
N LEU A 80 0.26 21.62 -23.13
CA LEU A 80 1.29 22.25 -23.95
C LEU A 80 0.79 22.63 -25.35
N LEU A 81 0.03 21.74 -25.99
CA LEU A 81 -0.56 21.99 -27.31
C LEU A 81 -1.66 23.07 -27.28
N MET A 82 -2.44 23.15 -26.20
CA MET A 82 -3.45 24.20 -25.99
C MET A 82 -2.84 25.54 -25.58
N ALA A 83 -1.77 25.54 -24.78
CA ALA A 83 -1.09 26.77 -24.35
C ALA A 83 -0.52 27.56 -25.55
N ASN A 84 -0.09 26.85 -26.61
CA ASN A 84 0.33 27.47 -27.87
C ASN A 84 -0.84 28.05 -28.70
N LYS A 85 -2.09 27.73 -28.37
CA LYS A 85 -3.28 28.27 -29.01
C LYS A 85 -3.98 29.21 -28.02
N LEU A 86 -3.68 30.51 -28.10
CA LEU A 86 -4.38 31.58 -27.39
C LEU A 86 -5.90 31.40 -27.55
N GLY A 87 -6.59 30.84 -26.56
CA GLY A 87 -8.03 30.63 -26.72
C GLY A 87 -8.84 29.95 -25.62
N ASN A 88 -8.27 29.23 -24.64
CA ASN A 88 -9.14 28.61 -23.62
C ASN A 88 -8.48 28.38 -22.25
N VAL A 89 -8.30 29.46 -21.50
CA VAL A 89 -7.75 29.45 -20.13
C VAL A 89 -8.57 28.56 -19.18
N ALA A 90 -9.89 28.52 -19.35
CA ALA A 90 -10.78 27.69 -18.52
C ALA A 90 -10.50 26.19 -18.70
N GLN A 91 -10.37 25.70 -19.93
CA GLN A 91 -10.00 24.30 -20.19
C GLN A 91 -8.61 23.96 -19.66
N LEU A 92 -7.65 24.87 -19.85
CA LEU A 92 -6.28 24.70 -19.35
C LEU A 92 -6.26 24.52 -17.82
N SER A 93 -7.05 25.32 -17.12
CA SER A 93 -7.21 25.29 -15.65
C SER A 93 -7.77 23.96 -15.16
N VAL A 94 -8.78 23.42 -15.85
CA VAL A 94 -9.41 22.13 -15.51
C VAL A 94 -8.42 20.98 -15.68
N PHE A 95 -7.67 20.93 -16.80
CA PHE A 95 -6.65 19.90 -17.00
C PHE A 95 -5.50 20.01 -16.01
N LEU A 96 -5.11 21.22 -15.63
CA LEU A 96 -4.09 21.45 -14.61
C LEU A 96 -4.57 20.94 -13.24
N ALA A 97 -5.80 21.25 -12.84
CA ALA A 97 -6.39 20.77 -11.59
C ALA A 97 -6.52 19.25 -11.55
N LEU A 98 -6.96 18.62 -12.64
CA LEU A 98 -7.03 17.15 -12.76
C LEU A 98 -5.65 16.50 -12.65
N THR A 99 -4.63 17.12 -13.25
CA THR A 99 -3.24 16.64 -13.18
C THR A 99 -2.72 16.74 -11.74
N ALA A 100 -2.96 17.87 -11.07
CA ALA A 100 -2.57 18.06 -9.67
C ALA A 100 -3.27 17.06 -8.73
N ALA A 101 -4.58 16.87 -8.88
CA ALA A 101 -5.34 15.89 -8.08
C ALA A 101 -4.82 14.47 -8.28
N THR A 102 -4.54 14.09 -9.53
CA THR A 102 -3.98 12.78 -9.89
C THR A 102 -2.61 12.55 -9.26
N LEU A 103 -1.75 13.57 -9.23
CA LEU A 103 -0.44 13.51 -8.60
C LEU A 103 -0.55 13.38 -7.08
N VAL A 104 -1.42 14.17 -6.44
CA VAL A 104 -1.64 14.12 -4.99
C VAL A 104 -2.15 12.74 -4.56
N ASP A 105 -3.12 12.17 -5.26
CA ASP A 105 -3.62 10.83 -4.98
C ASP A 105 -2.54 9.76 -5.14
N GLY A 106 -1.71 9.86 -6.19
CA GLY A 106 -0.56 8.98 -6.37
C GLY A 106 0.45 9.09 -5.23
N LEU A 107 0.70 10.31 -4.74
CA LEU A 107 1.63 10.59 -3.66
C LEU A 107 1.11 10.07 -2.31
N ILE A 108 -0.19 10.25 -2.03
CA ILE A 108 -0.85 9.68 -0.85
C ILE A 108 -0.74 8.15 -0.83
N GLU A 109 -0.97 7.49 -1.97
CA GLU A 109 -0.81 6.03 -2.07
C GLU A 109 0.65 5.59 -1.86
N GLY A 110 1.61 6.37 -2.36
CA GLY A 110 3.04 6.18 -2.13
C GLY A 110 3.42 6.28 -0.66
N ILE A 111 2.94 7.32 0.05
CA ILE A 111 3.18 7.50 1.48
C ILE A 111 2.60 6.32 2.28
N LYS A 112 1.38 5.88 1.97
CA LYS A 112 0.77 4.72 2.65
C LYS A 112 1.59 3.44 2.49
N LEU A 113 2.18 3.24 1.31
CA LEU A 113 3.09 2.10 1.07
C LEU A 113 4.40 2.26 1.84
N PHE A 114 4.95 3.47 1.88
CA PHE A 114 6.18 3.73 2.63
C PHE A 114 5.99 3.49 4.13
N GLN A 115 4.90 4.01 4.72
CA GLN A 115 4.55 3.77 6.12
C GLN A 115 4.40 2.27 6.42
N LEU A 116 3.74 1.52 5.54
CA LEU A 116 3.60 0.07 5.70
C LEU A 116 4.95 -0.66 5.65
N LYS A 117 5.85 -0.23 4.75
CA LYS A 117 7.20 -0.79 4.64
C LYS A 117 8.05 -0.46 5.88
N GLU A 118 7.98 0.78 6.35
CA GLU A 118 8.69 1.26 7.52
C GLU A 118 8.23 0.51 8.78
N GLU A 119 6.93 0.27 8.92
CA GLU A 119 6.39 -0.51 10.02
C GLU A 119 6.90 -1.97 10.00
N ILE A 120 6.92 -2.62 8.83
CA ILE A 120 7.49 -3.97 8.69
C ILE A 120 8.97 -3.96 9.04
N SER A 121 9.72 -2.98 8.55
CA SER A 121 11.16 -2.87 8.80
C SER A 121 11.46 -2.64 10.28
N SER A 122 10.73 -1.71 10.92
CA SER A 122 10.87 -1.42 12.34
C SER A 122 10.49 -2.64 13.21
N PHE A 123 9.43 -3.35 12.83
CA PHE A 123 9.03 -4.58 13.51
C PHE A 123 10.10 -5.67 13.44
N LYS A 124 10.73 -5.86 12.27
CA LYS A 124 11.84 -6.81 12.09
C LYS A 124 13.07 -6.41 12.90
N ASP A 125 13.44 -5.13 12.85
CA ASP A 125 14.60 -4.58 13.56
C ASP A 125 14.46 -4.75 15.08
N LEU A 126 13.28 -4.43 15.64
CA LEU A 126 12.97 -4.61 17.07
C LEU A 126 13.07 -6.07 17.53
N ARG A 127 12.97 -7.03 16.60
CA ARG A 127 12.98 -8.47 16.88
C ARG A 127 14.24 -9.18 16.42
N ARG A 128 15.18 -8.45 15.82
CA ARG A 128 16.41 -8.99 15.21
C ARG A 128 16.09 -10.11 14.19
N LEU A 129 15.04 -9.92 13.39
CA LEU A 129 14.65 -10.77 12.27
C LEU A 129 15.26 -10.25 10.96
#